data_AF-A0A444ITZ3-F1
#
_entry.id   AF-A0A444ITZ3-F1
#
_cell.length_a   1.000
_cell.length_b   1.000
_cell.length_c   1.000
_cell.angle_alpha   90.00
_cell.angle_beta   90.00
_cell.angle_gamma   90.00
#
_symmetry.space_group_name_H-M   'P 1'
#
loop_
_entity.id
_entity.type
_entity.pdbx_description
1 polymer ?
#
loop_
_entity_poly.entity_id
_entity_poly.type
_entity_poly.pdbx_seq_one_letter_code
_entity_poly.pdbx_strand_id
1 'polypeptide(L)'
;VTGNKGANMTTFLSLPGRCLVLMPGSDSAGISRKISGEQRRSRLREIMSDFNIPEGIGYIVRTASAEITKTALQQDLHYLTGLWTEIKKRGQTSQTPALVYEDQDTVHRFLRDHFTQDIQEIIVDTEDSYNQVAKFVDMLPARQKKVLVRLHRGSKPIFNQSNIEEQIESIYQPQVQLPSADPL
;
A
#
# COMPACT_ATOMS: atom_id res chain seq x y z
N VAL A 1 9.04 -25.53 -1.46
CA VAL A 1 8.52 -26.42 -2.52
C VAL A 1 7.20 -25.87 -3.04
N THR A 2 7.27 -24.92 -3.95
CA THR A 2 6.17 -24.65 -4.89
C THR A 2 6.43 -25.57 -6.08
N GLY A 3 5.84 -26.77 -6.03
CA GLY A 3 5.93 -27.76 -7.11
C GLY A 3 5.18 -27.28 -8.37
N ASN A 4 5.29 -28.07 -9.46
CA ASN A 4 4.79 -27.89 -10.84
C ASN A 4 3.32 -27.42 -11.07
N LYS A 5 2.60 -26.89 -10.09
CA LYS A 5 1.27 -26.29 -10.25
C LYS A 5 1.42 -24.85 -10.76
N GLY A 6 0.63 -24.49 -11.77
CA GLY A 6 0.51 -23.11 -12.26
C GLY A 6 -0.09 -22.16 -11.21
N ALA A 7 -0.10 -20.86 -11.52
CA ALA A 7 -0.66 -19.86 -10.64
C ALA A 7 -2.18 -20.03 -10.46
N ASN A 8 -2.68 -19.87 -9.24
CA ASN A 8 -4.12 -19.76 -8.99
C ASN A 8 -4.62 -18.41 -9.55
N MET A 9 -5.76 -18.44 -10.25
CA MET A 9 -6.33 -17.25 -10.89
C MET A 9 -7.76 -16.98 -10.40
N THR A 10 -8.18 -15.72 -10.46
CA THR A 10 -9.54 -15.27 -10.14
C THR A 10 -9.96 -14.18 -11.12
N THR A 11 -11.25 -14.15 -11.46
CA THR A 11 -11.88 -13.04 -12.20
C THR A 11 -12.42 -11.96 -11.27
N PHE A 12 -12.47 -12.22 -9.96
CA PHE A 12 -12.80 -11.23 -8.94
C PHE A 12 -11.55 -10.45 -8.57
N LEU A 13 -11.40 -9.26 -9.16
CA LEU A 13 -10.25 -8.39 -8.97
C LEU A 13 -10.39 -7.61 -7.66
N SER A 14 -9.24 -7.32 -7.04
CA SER A 14 -9.17 -6.38 -5.93
C SER A 14 -8.00 -5.42 -6.13
N LEU A 15 -8.24 -4.14 -5.90
CA LEU A 15 -7.25 -3.06 -6.02
C LEU A 15 -7.02 -2.47 -4.63
N PRO A 16 -5.95 -2.89 -3.92
CA PRO A 16 -5.66 -2.41 -2.58
C PRO A 16 -5.08 -0.99 -2.58
N GLY A 17 -5.82 -0.05 -2.03
CA GLY A 17 -5.33 1.28 -1.64
C GLY A 17 -4.93 1.35 -0.16
N ARG A 18 -4.66 2.57 0.30
CA ARG A 18 -4.16 2.84 1.66
C ARG A 18 -5.26 2.74 2.71
N CYS A 19 -6.41 3.34 2.44
CA CYS A 19 -7.56 3.40 3.33
C CYS A 19 -8.63 2.36 2.98
N LEU A 20 -8.72 1.92 1.73
CA LEU A 20 -9.69 0.92 1.31
C LEU A 20 -9.16 -0.03 0.22
N VAL A 21 -9.86 -1.13 0.00
CA VAL A 21 -9.72 -2.00 -1.17
C VAL A 21 -10.90 -1.74 -2.08
N LEU A 22 -10.65 -1.47 -3.36
CA LEU A 22 -11.70 -1.42 -4.38
C LEU A 22 -11.89 -2.82 -4.98
N MET A 23 -13.13 -3.25 -5.19
CA MET A 23 -13.46 -4.58 -5.70
C MET A 23 -14.36 -4.48 -6.94
N PRO A 24 -13.79 -4.26 -8.14
CA PRO A 24 -14.57 -4.26 -9.37
C PRO A 24 -15.22 -5.63 -9.64
N GLY A 25 -16.47 -5.63 -10.11
CA GLY A 25 -17.26 -6.84 -10.35
C GLY A 25 -17.90 -7.44 -9.09
N SER A 26 -18.05 -6.64 -8.02
CA SER A 26 -18.68 -7.04 -6.77
C SER A 26 -19.50 -5.88 -6.22
N ASP A 27 -20.66 -6.13 -5.62
CA ASP A 27 -21.44 -5.10 -4.90
C ASP A 27 -21.17 -5.12 -3.39
N SER A 28 -20.11 -5.82 -2.97
CA SER A 28 -19.81 -5.98 -1.55
C SER A 28 -19.26 -4.69 -0.94
N ALA A 29 -19.90 -4.21 0.11
CA ALA A 29 -19.44 -3.09 0.93
C ALA A 29 -19.08 -3.57 2.34
N GLY A 30 -17.91 -3.19 2.85
CA GLY A 30 -17.42 -3.68 4.14
C GLY A 30 -16.49 -2.74 4.89
N ILE A 31 -16.49 -2.88 6.22
CA ILE A 31 -15.49 -2.26 7.12
C ILE A 31 -14.68 -3.38 7.77
N SER A 32 -13.36 -3.34 7.65
CA SER A 32 -12.42 -4.33 8.19
C SER A 32 -12.74 -4.70 9.64
N ARG A 33 -12.68 -5.98 9.98
CA ARG A 33 -12.90 -6.47 11.36
C ARG A 33 -11.83 -5.97 12.34
N LYS A 34 -10.65 -5.55 11.84
CA LYS A 34 -9.59 -4.93 12.65
C LYS A 34 -9.95 -3.52 13.15
N ILE A 35 -11.01 -2.90 12.60
CA ILE A 35 -11.52 -1.60 13.08
C ILE A 35 -12.54 -1.88 14.18
N SER A 36 -12.12 -1.65 15.42
CA SER A 36 -12.93 -1.81 16.62
C SER A 36 -13.84 -0.62 16.88
N GLY A 37 -14.94 -0.87 17.60
CA GLY A 37 -15.91 0.14 18.04
C GLY A 37 -17.04 0.37 17.02
N GLU A 38 -18.27 0.02 17.39
CA GLU A 38 -19.41 0.11 16.46
C GLU A 38 -19.69 1.55 16.03
N GLN A 39 -19.54 2.52 16.92
CA GLN A 39 -19.69 3.93 16.58
C GLN A 39 -18.72 4.37 15.46
N ARG A 40 -17.45 3.93 15.54
CA ARG A 40 -16.44 4.22 14.50
C ARG A 40 -16.80 3.54 13.18
N ARG A 41 -17.24 2.28 13.25
CA ARG A 41 -17.65 1.50 12.06
C ARG A 41 -18.86 2.15 11.38
N SER A 42 -19.88 2.53 12.14
CA SER A 42 -21.06 3.21 11.63
C SER A 42 -20.73 4.56 10.99
N ARG A 43 -19.87 5.37 11.63
CA ARG A 43 -19.39 6.63 11.04
C ARG A 43 -18.64 6.42 9.72
N LEU A 44 -17.83 5.38 9.61
CA LEU A 44 -17.14 5.06 8.36
C LEU A 44 -18.11 4.60 7.26
N ARG A 45 -19.16 3.83 7.62
CA ARG A 45 -20.22 3.46 6.68
C ARG A 45 -20.94 4.71 6.15
N GLU A 46 -21.30 5.64 7.04
CA GLU A 46 -21.96 6.91 6.70
C GLU A 46 -21.08 7.78 5.78
N ILE A 47 -19.79 7.92 6.10
CA ILE A 47 -18.86 8.65 5.22
C ILE A 47 -18.78 7.99 3.83
N MET A 48 -18.75 6.66 3.77
CA MET A 48 -18.69 5.96 2.49
C MET A 48 -20.00 6.06 1.69
N SER A 49 -21.16 6.16 2.36
CA SER A 49 -22.44 6.37 1.66
C SER A 49 -22.57 7.74 1.02
N ASP A 50 -21.79 8.73 1.47
CA ASP A 50 -21.72 10.05 0.82
C ASP A 50 -20.94 10.01 -0.51
N PHE A 51 -20.17 8.95 -0.78
CA PHE A 51 -19.39 8.84 -2.00
C PHE A 51 -20.18 8.17 -3.12
N ASN A 52 -20.09 8.75 -4.32
CA ASN A 52 -20.69 8.17 -5.51
C ASN A 52 -19.77 7.08 -6.07
N ILE A 53 -20.04 5.82 -5.70
CA ILE A 53 -19.31 4.65 -6.20
C ILE A 53 -20.10 4.05 -7.37
N PRO A 54 -19.48 3.82 -8.55
CA PRO A 54 -20.18 3.23 -9.69
C PRO A 54 -20.77 1.84 -9.37
N GLU A 55 -21.88 1.51 -10.02
CA GLU A 55 -22.52 0.19 -9.91
C GLU A 55 -21.55 -0.94 -10.30
N GLY A 56 -21.67 -2.09 -9.62
CA GLY A 56 -20.77 -3.22 -9.83
C GLY A 56 -19.37 -3.05 -9.23
N ILE A 57 -19.15 -2.02 -8.40
CA ILE A 57 -17.87 -1.79 -7.72
C ILE A 57 -18.08 -1.73 -6.21
N GLY A 58 -17.46 -2.69 -5.52
CA GLY A 58 -17.53 -2.85 -4.08
C GLY A 58 -16.30 -2.23 -3.42
N TYR A 59 -16.32 -2.19 -2.09
CA TYR A 59 -15.20 -1.71 -1.31
C TYR A 59 -15.07 -2.39 0.07
N ILE A 60 -13.84 -2.40 0.59
CA ILE A 60 -13.55 -2.74 1.98
C ILE A 60 -12.69 -1.64 2.59
N VAL A 61 -13.21 -0.92 3.58
CA VAL A 61 -12.41 0.04 4.36
C VAL A 61 -11.41 -0.74 5.23
N ARG A 62 -10.12 -0.45 5.04
CA ARG A 62 -8.99 -1.05 5.76
C ARG A 62 -8.59 -0.19 6.96
N THR A 63 -7.90 -0.81 7.90
CA THR A 63 -7.23 -0.08 8.98
C THR A 63 -6.01 0.63 8.40
N ALA A 64 -6.13 1.93 8.13
CA ALA A 64 -4.97 2.81 7.99
C ALA A 64 -4.71 3.51 9.32
N SER A 65 -3.42 3.74 9.62
CA SER A 65 -2.87 4.41 10.81
C SER A 65 -3.80 5.49 11.42
N ALA A 66 -4.17 5.31 12.68
CA ALA A 66 -4.81 6.24 13.62
C ALA A 66 -6.09 7.00 13.17
N GLU A 67 -6.11 7.74 12.06
CA GLU A 67 -7.22 8.61 11.66
C GLU A 67 -7.58 8.47 10.18
N ILE A 68 -8.50 7.54 9.89
CA ILE A 68 -9.17 7.48 8.59
C ILE A 68 -10.11 8.69 8.50
N THR A 69 -9.78 9.65 7.64
CA THR A 69 -10.59 10.86 7.41
C THR A 69 -11.43 10.73 6.13
N LYS A 70 -12.51 11.51 6.03
CA LYS A 70 -13.34 11.58 4.80
C LYS A 70 -12.50 11.95 3.57
N THR A 71 -11.62 12.94 3.71
CA THR A 71 -10.72 13.37 2.63
C THR A 71 -9.78 12.25 2.18
N ALA A 72 -9.17 11.52 3.12
CA ALA A 72 -8.27 10.42 2.77
C ALA A 72 -9.00 9.29 2.05
N LEU A 73 -10.21 8.91 2.50
CA LEU A 73 -11.03 7.91 1.82
C LEU A 73 -11.43 8.35 0.42
N GLN A 74 -11.82 9.62 0.24
CA GLN A 74 -12.21 10.16 -1.05
C GLN A 74 -11.04 10.17 -2.05
N GLN A 75 -9.84 10.57 -1.60
CA GLN A 75 -8.63 10.55 -2.43
C GLN A 75 -8.25 9.13 -2.86
N ASP A 76 -8.27 8.18 -1.92
CA ASP A 76 -7.94 6.77 -2.18
C ASP A 76 -8.97 6.13 -3.13
N LEU A 77 -10.27 6.40 -2.92
CA LEU A 77 -11.34 5.95 -3.81
C LEU A 77 -11.18 6.53 -5.23
N HIS A 78 -10.90 7.82 -5.35
CA HIS A 78 -10.68 8.47 -6.65
C HIS A 78 -9.48 7.88 -7.39
N TYR A 79 -8.37 7.67 -6.68
CA TYR A 79 -7.18 7.02 -7.24
C TYR A 79 -7.50 5.61 -7.76
N LEU A 80 -8.12 4.76 -6.93
CA LEU A 80 -8.40 3.37 -7.30
C LEU A 80 -9.43 3.24 -8.42
N THR A 81 -10.42 4.13 -8.48
CA THR A 81 -11.40 4.15 -9.58
C THR A 81 -10.76 4.61 -10.90
N GLY A 82 -9.84 5.58 -10.84
CA GLY A 82 -9.01 5.96 -11.98
C GLY A 82 -8.14 4.80 -12.47
N LEU A 83 -7.44 4.13 -11.55
CA LEU A 83 -6.63 2.95 -11.85
C LEU A 83 -7.48 1.86 -12.49
N TRP A 84 -8.64 1.52 -11.93
CA TRP A 84 -9.55 0.54 -12.52
C TRP A 84 -9.96 0.92 -13.95
N THR A 85 -10.27 2.19 -14.20
CA THR A 85 -10.63 2.68 -15.52
C THR A 85 -9.50 2.45 -16.53
N GLU A 86 -8.25 2.71 -16.13
CA GLU A 86 -7.07 2.44 -16.96
C GLU A 86 -6.88 0.94 -17.23
N ILE A 87 -6.96 0.11 -16.19
CA ILE A 87 -6.84 -1.36 -16.31
C ILE A 87 -7.90 -1.91 -17.26
N LYS A 88 -9.16 -1.51 -17.07
CA LYS A 88 -10.29 -1.93 -17.91
C LYS A 88 -10.06 -1.51 -19.36
N LYS A 89 -9.65 -0.26 -19.60
CA LYS A 89 -9.35 0.24 -20.95
C LYS A 89 -8.23 -0.58 -21.60
N ARG A 90 -7.10 -0.77 -20.92
CA ARG A 90 -5.98 -1.57 -21.43
C ARG A 90 -6.41 -3.01 -21.73
N GLY A 91 -7.18 -3.64 -20.85
CA GLY A 91 -7.70 -4.98 -21.07
C GLY A 91 -8.63 -5.12 -22.28
N GLN A 92 -9.32 -4.04 -22.67
CA GLN A 92 -10.17 -4.02 -23.86
C GLN A 92 -9.42 -3.70 -25.17
N THR A 93 -8.30 -2.97 -25.09
CA THR A 93 -7.57 -2.50 -26.27
C THR A 93 -6.32 -3.31 -26.61
N SER A 94 -5.75 -4.05 -25.65
CA SER A 94 -4.51 -4.79 -25.85
C SER A 94 -4.72 -6.08 -26.65
N GLN A 95 -3.77 -6.41 -27.52
CA GLN A 95 -3.74 -7.68 -28.24
C GLN A 95 -3.38 -8.83 -27.28
N THR A 96 -4.18 -9.90 -27.24
CA THR A 96 -4.04 -10.97 -26.25
C THR A 96 -2.98 -12.03 -26.66
N PRO A 97 -2.27 -12.66 -25.70
CA PRO A 97 -2.23 -12.36 -24.26
C PRO A 97 -1.36 -11.14 -23.94
N ALA A 98 -1.81 -10.30 -23.00
CA ALA A 98 -1.09 -9.09 -22.61
C ALA A 98 -1.13 -8.85 -21.09
N LEU A 99 -0.04 -8.29 -20.57
CA LEU A 99 0.02 -7.70 -19.23
C LEU A 99 -0.74 -6.36 -19.24
N VAL A 100 -1.85 -6.30 -18.51
CA VAL A 100 -2.71 -5.10 -18.47
C VAL A 100 -2.42 -4.20 -17.26
N TYR A 101 -1.91 -4.80 -16.19
CA TYR A 101 -1.54 -4.16 -14.94
C TYR A 101 -0.45 -4.97 -14.27
N GLU A 102 0.52 -4.28 -13.69
CA GLU A 102 1.64 -4.89 -13.00
C GLU A 102 1.73 -4.33 -11.58
N ASP A 103 1.49 -5.18 -10.59
CA ASP A 103 1.69 -4.84 -9.18
C ASP A 103 3.15 -5.08 -8.76
N GLN A 104 4.13 -4.54 -9.51
CA GLN A 104 5.56 -4.70 -9.19
C GLN A 104 6.18 -3.52 -8.45
N ASP A 105 5.42 -2.45 -8.18
CA ASP A 105 5.92 -1.32 -7.42
C ASP A 105 6.00 -1.68 -5.92
N THR A 106 7.12 -2.34 -5.56
CA THR A 106 7.44 -2.76 -4.19
C THR A 106 7.51 -1.55 -3.27
N VAL A 107 7.98 -0.39 -3.77
CA VAL A 107 8.03 0.86 -3.01
C VAL A 107 6.63 1.34 -2.69
N HIS A 108 5.75 1.44 -3.68
CA HIS A 108 4.36 1.84 -3.47
C HIS A 108 3.62 0.88 -2.54
N ARG A 109 3.80 -0.44 -2.74
CA ARG A 109 3.22 -1.47 -1.85
C ARG A 109 3.70 -1.28 -0.41
N PHE A 110 5.01 -1.11 -0.22
CA PHE A 110 5.61 -0.92 1.09
C PHE A 110 5.07 0.35 1.75
N LEU A 111 5.06 1.49 1.06
CA LEU A 111 4.54 2.74 1.58
C LEU A 111 3.04 2.67 1.90
N ARG A 112 2.24 2.04 1.04
CA ARG A 112 0.81 1.83 1.29
C ARG A 112 0.59 1.10 2.61
N ASP A 113 1.33 0.02 2.85
CA ASP A 113 1.11 -0.88 3.97
C ASP A 113 1.84 -0.43 5.27
N HIS A 114 2.97 0.27 5.16
CA HIS A 114 3.85 0.61 6.30
C HIS A 114 3.97 2.09 6.61
N PHE A 115 3.58 3.01 5.72
CA PHE A 115 3.74 4.44 6.00
C PHE A 115 2.81 4.87 7.15
N THR A 116 3.38 5.54 8.13
CA THR A 116 2.70 6.10 9.30
C THR A 116 3.09 7.56 9.50
N GLN A 117 2.25 8.34 10.20
CA GLN A 117 2.43 9.79 10.33
C GLN A 117 3.66 10.22 11.16
N ASP A 118 4.22 9.30 11.94
CA ASP A 118 5.43 9.46 12.74
C ASP A 118 6.72 9.31 11.92
N ILE A 119 6.63 8.84 10.66
CA ILE A 119 7.78 8.81 9.74
C ILE A 119 8.14 10.24 9.33
N GLN A 120 9.34 10.67 9.71
CA GLN A 120 9.84 12.03 9.45
C GLN A 120 10.61 12.13 8.14
N GLU A 121 11.34 11.07 7.77
CA GLU A 121 12.20 11.04 6.58
C GLU A 121 12.09 9.68 5.89
N ILE A 122 12.03 9.69 4.55
CA ILE A 122 12.18 8.52 3.68
C ILE A 122 13.41 8.75 2.81
N ILE A 123 14.41 7.88 2.98
CA ILE A 123 15.67 7.92 2.25
C ILE A 123 15.65 6.80 1.22
N VAL A 124 15.98 7.14 -0.03
CA VAL A 124 16.09 6.19 -1.14
C VAL A 124 17.42 6.40 -1.85
N ASP A 125 17.94 5.39 -2.53
CA ASP A 125 19.25 5.41 -3.20
C ASP A 125 19.16 5.41 -4.74
N THR A 126 17.95 5.35 -5.31
CA THR A 126 17.71 5.44 -6.76
C THR A 126 16.73 6.56 -7.10
N GLU A 127 16.89 7.14 -8.30
CA GLU A 127 15.99 8.18 -8.80
C GLU A 127 14.58 7.66 -9.08
N ASP A 128 14.45 6.42 -9.54
CA ASP A 128 13.15 5.78 -9.78
C ASP A 128 12.35 5.65 -8.47
N SER A 129 12.97 5.08 -7.42
CA SER A 129 12.37 5.01 -6.09
C SER A 129 12.01 6.40 -5.58
N TYR A 130 12.88 7.41 -5.75
CA TYR A 130 12.59 8.79 -5.34
C TYR A 130 11.32 9.33 -5.98
N ASN A 131 11.16 9.14 -7.28
CA ASN A 131 9.97 9.57 -8.02
C ASN A 131 8.70 8.82 -7.55
N GLN A 132 8.81 7.53 -7.24
CA GLN A 132 7.70 6.73 -6.71
C GLN A 132 7.29 7.21 -5.31
N VAL A 133 8.25 7.44 -4.41
CA VAL A 133 7.99 7.98 -3.07
C VAL A 133 7.37 9.38 -3.17
N ALA A 134 7.90 10.26 -4.02
CA ALA A 134 7.39 11.62 -4.19
C ALA A 134 5.92 11.60 -4.66
N LYS A 135 5.59 10.79 -5.67
CA LYS A 135 4.21 10.59 -6.14
C LYS A 135 3.29 10.09 -5.02
N PHE A 136 3.75 9.15 -4.19
CA PHE A 136 2.99 8.67 -3.05
C PHE A 136 2.73 9.79 -2.03
N VAL A 137 3.76 10.56 -1.66
CA VAL A 137 3.62 11.69 -0.72
C VAL A 137 2.66 12.75 -1.26
N ASP A 138 2.64 12.97 -2.57
CA ASP A 138 1.70 13.90 -3.20
C ASP A 138 0.23 13.46 -3.10
N MET A 139 -0.03 12.17 -3.02
CA MET A 139 -1.37 11.63 -2.79
C MET A 139 -1.83 11.73 -1.33
N LEU A 140 -0.91 11.95 -0.39
CA LEU A 140 -1.24 12.03 1.03
C LEU A 140 -2.03 13.32 1.36
N PRO A 141 -2.88 13.29 2.42
CA PRO A 141 -3.50 14.49 2.94
C PRO A 141 -2.46 15.55 3.34
N ALA A 142 -2.79 16.84 3.19
CA ALA A 142 -1.85 17.96 3.41
C ALA A 142 -1.10 17.91 4.76
N ARG A 143 -1.76 17.43 5.84
CA ARG A 143 -1.13 17.29 7.16
C ARG A 143 0.00 16.25 7.20
N GLN A 144 -0.05 15.26 6.32
CA GLN A 144 0.88 14.14 6.24
C GLN A 144 2.02 14.38 5.23
N LYS A 145 1.93 15.42 4.39
CA LYS A 145 2.96 15.83 3.42
C LYS A 145 4.22 16.43 4.06
N LYS A 146 4.39 16.32 5.37
CA LYS A 146 5.55 16.85 6.11
C LYS A 146 6.76 15.91 6.08
N VAL A 147 6.56 14.66 5.66
CA VAL A 147 7.66 13.69 5.51
C VAL A 147 8.67 14.20 4.48
N LEU A 148 9.94 14.18 4.85
CA LEU A 148 11.04 14.56 3.97
C LEU A 148 11.41 13.37 3.08
N VAL A 149 11.51 13.58 1.77
CA VAL A 149 11.99 12.56 0.84
C VAL A 149 13.37 12.97 0.36
N ARG A 150 14.37 12.11 0.58
CA ARG A 150 15.77 12.37 0.22
C ARG A 150 16.34 11.27 -0.65
N LEU A 151 16.95 11.68 -1.76
CA LEU A 151 17.82 10.81 -2.55
C LEU A 151 19.21 10.80 -1.91
N HIS A 152 19.62 9.63 -1.44
CA HIS A 152 20.95 9.39 -0.94
C HIS A 152 21.98 9.43 -2.08
N ARG A 153 23.02 10.24 -1.89
CA ARG A 153 24.14 10.39 -2.84
C ARG A 153 25.50 10.18 -2.15
N GLY A 154 25.50 9.68 -0.92
CA GLY A 154 26.71 9.42 -0.16
C GLY A 154 27.48 8.22 -0.73
N SER A 155 28.80 8.20 -0.53
CA SER A 155 29.66 7.10 -0.98
C SER A 155 29.48 5.80 -0.17
N LYS A 156 29.01 5.91 1.07
CA LYS A 156 28.64 4.75 1.90
C LYS A 156 27.21 4.32 1.57
N PRO A 157 26.92 3.00 1.46
CA PRO A 157 25.55 2.53 1.28
C PRO A 157 24.63 2.97 2.43
N ILE A 158 23.34 3.14 2.13
CA ILE A 158 22.34 3.69 3.06
C ILE A 158 22.25 2.91 4.38
N PHE A 159 22.27 1.58 4.31
CA PHE A 159 22.11 0.71 5.47
C PHE A 159 23.33 0.71 6.39
N ASN A 160 24.54 0.79 5.83
CA ASN A 160 25.75 0.99 6.61
C ASN A 160 25.75 2.35 7.31
N GLN A 161 25.26 3.41 6.67
CA GLN A 161 25.16 4.73 7.31
C GLN A 161 24.18 4.74 8.49
N SER A 162 23.13 3.93 8.41
CA SER A 162 22.14 3.76 9.48
C SER A 162 22.50 2.68 10.52
N ASN A 163 23.66 2.03 10.38
CA ASN A 163 24.11 0.91 11.24
C ASN A 163 23.08 -0.24 11.36
N ILE A 164 22.35 -0.53 10.28
CA ILE A 164 21.35 -1.62 10.25
C ILE A 164 21.83 -2.86 9.48
N GLU A 165 22.98 -2.78 8.80
CA GLU A 165 23.54 -3.88 7.99
C GLU A 165 23.73 -5.16 8.81
N GLU A 166 24.36 -5.05 9.99
CA GLU A 166 24.61 -6.21 10.88
C GLU A 166 23.30 -6.87 11.35
N GLN A 167 22.24 -6.07 11.52
CA GLN A 167 20.92 -6.59 11.89
C GLN A 167 20.29 -7.34 10.71
N ILE A 168 20.45 -6.84 9.48
CA ILE A 168 19.98 -7.54 8.28
C ILE A 168 20.73 -8.86 8.09
N GLU A 169 22.05 -8.87 8.29
CA GLU A 169 22.87 -10.09 8.21
C GLU A 169 22.43 -11.16 9.22
N SER A 170 22.00 -10.73 10.42
CA SER A 170 21.49 -11.64 11.46
C SER A 170 20.26 -12.45 11.04
N ILE A 171 19.45 -11.94 10.09
CA ILE A 171 18.26 -12.66 9.57
C ILE A 171 18.66 -13.96 8.87
N TYR A 172 19.87 -14.02 8.32
CA TYR A 172 20.41 -15.18 7.62
C TYR A 172 21.19 -16.12 8.55
N GLN A 173 21.38 -15.74 9.82
CA GLN A 173 22.07 -16.58 10.78
C GLN A 173 21.12 -17.61 11.39
N PRO A 174 21.58 -18.86 11.58
CA PRO A 174 20.76 -19.89 12.23
C PRO A 174 20.57 -19.65 13.73
N GLN A 175 21.39 -18.78 14.34
CA GLN A 175 21.31 -18.41 15.75
C GLN A 175 21.43 -16.89 15.88
N VAL A 176 20.64 -16.30 16.77
CA VAL A 176 20.68 -14.87 17.07
C VAL A 176 20.99 -14.65 18.54
N GLN A 177 22.00 -13.83 18.83
CA GLN A 177 22.33 -13.48 20.21
C GLN A 177 21.27 -12.53 20.78
N LEU A 178 20.66 -12.91 21.90
CA LEU A 178 19.77 -12.02 22.63
C LEU A 178 20.56 -11.07 23.53
N PRO A 179 20.05 -9.85 23.78
CA PRO A 179 20.65 -8.92 24.75
C PRO A 179 20.81 -9.51 26.15
N SER A 180 20.03 -10.54 26.49
CA SER A 180 20.02 -11.23 27.79
C SER A 180 20.86 -12.52 27.83
N ALA A 181 21.81 -12.70 26.91
CA ALA A 181 22.85 -13.74 26.89
C ALA A 181 22.44 -15.19 26.56
N ASP A 182 21.16 -15.55 26.52
CA ASP A 182 20.72 -16.86 25.99
C ASP A 182 20.34 -16.75 24.51
N PRO A 183 20.99 -17.48 23.57
CA PRO A 183 20.68 -17.42 22.14
C PRO A 183 19.38 -18.17 21.79
N LEU A 184 18.71 -17.70 20.72
CA LEU A 184 17.59 -18.38 20.04
C LEU A 184 18.04 -19.05 18.74
#